data_AF-V5FXA9-F1
#
_entry.id   AF-V5FXA9-F1
#
_cell.length_a   1.000
_cell.length_b   1.000
_cell.length_c   1.000
_cell.angle_alpha   90.00
_cell.angle_beta   90.00
_cell.angle_gamma   90.00
#
_symmetry.space_group_name_H-M   'P 1'
#
loop_
_entity.id
_entity.type
_entity.pdbx_description
1 polymer ?
#
loop_
_entity_poly.entity_id
_entity_poly.type
_entity_poly.pdbx_seq_one_letter_code
_entity_poly.pdbx_strand_id
1 'polypeptide(L)'
;MNGFSTGEEDSRGPTDQICCLIDNGERCCKPAGNASYSKRIQKTVTQRRLNLNIDNSVRHIYICDFHKMIIQCARTKRRRKDSEDDSNETDTDVPEVDLYQLQVNTLRRYKRHYKVPMRQGLNKAQLADTLMKHFKTIPVKEKE
;
A
#
# COMPACT_ATOMS: atom_id res chain seq x y z
N MET A 1 4.64 52.79 10.49
CA MET A 1 3.70 51.64 10.50
C MET A 1 4.22 50.64 9.48
N ASN A 2 5.18 49.78 9.86
CA ASN A 2 5.82 48.82 8.95
C ASN A 2 5.88 47.44 9.61
N GLY A 3 5.51 46.42 8.83
CA GLY A 3 6.01 45.06 8.99
C GLY A 3 5.06 44.07 9.69
N PHE A 4 4.03 43.61 9.00
CA PHE A 4 3.52 42.26 9.25
C PHE A 4 4.53 41.28 8.66
N SER A 5 5.37 40.69 9.51
CA SER A 5 6.16 39.52 9.13
C SER A 5 5.23 38.33 8.96
N THR A 6 4.99 37.92 7.72
CA THR A 6 4.50 36.59 7.39
C THR A 6 5.61 35.59 7.72
N GLY A 7 5.62 35.13 8.97
CA GLY A 7 6.36 33.93 9.35
C GLY A 7 5.65 32.71 8.79
N GLU A 8 5.91 32.39 7.53
CA GLU A 8 5.62 31.09 6.95
C GLU A 8 6.61 30.09 7.55
N GLU A 9 6.36 29.61 8.76
CA GLU A 9 6.98 28.37 9.25
C GLU A 9 6.27 27.20 8.57
N ASP A 10 6.77 26.91 7.37
CA ASP A 10 6.55 25.71 6.58
C ASP A 10 6.47 24.48 7.51
N SER A 11 5.25 23.98 7.73
CA SER A 11 4.94 22.84 8.60
C SER A 11 5.39 21.50 8.01
N ARG A 12 6.46 21.49 7.21
CA ARG A 12 7.15 20.27 6.79
C ARG A 12 7.96 19.81 7.99
N GLY A 13 7.51 18.71 8.60
CA GLY A 13 8.09 18.19 9.83
C GLY A 13 9.62 18.11 9.77
N PRO A 14 10.33 18.24 10.91
CA PRO A 14 11.77 18.41 10.92
C PRO A 14 12.47 17.20 10.30
N THR A 15 13.21 17.44 9.21
CA THR A 15 13.92 16.43 8.43
C THR A 15 15.03 15.71 9.19
N ASP A 16 15.36 16.18 10.40
CA ASP A 16 16.43 15.65 11.25
C ASP A 16 15.91 14.82 12.44
N GLN A 17 14.62 14.45 12.44
CA GLN A 17 14.04 13.62 13.49
C GLN A 17 14.51 12.17 13.40
N ILE A 18 14.78 11.55 14.55
CA ILE A 18 15.22 10.16 14.67
C ILE A 18 14.04 9.32 15.15
N CYS A 19 13.83 8.15 14.54
CA CYS A 19 12.75 7.22 14.85
C CYS A 19 12.44 7.10 16.35
N CYS A 20 11.17 7.26 16.73
CA CYS A 20 10.74 7.26 18.13
C CYS A 20 10.69 5.88 18.79
N LEU A 21 11.35 4.86 18.23
CA LEU A 21 11.22 3.47 18.66
C LEU A 21 12.49 2.93 19.32
N ILE A 22 12.28 2.07 20.30
CA ILE A 22 13.29 1.22 20.94
C ILE A 22 13.04 -0.20 20.45
N ASP A 23 14.02 -0.81 19.78
CA ASP A 23 13.99 -2.18 19.26
C ASP A 23 14.89 -3.07 20.11
N ASN A 24 14.32 -4.11 20.72
CA ASN A 24 15.03 -5.03 21.64
C ASN A 24 15.81 -4.34 22.78
N GLY A 25 15.35 -3.16 23.22
CA GLY A 25 16.00 -2.37 24.28
C GLY A 25 17.01 -1.35 23.76
N GLU A 26 17.31 -1.34 22.46
CA GLU A 26 18.20 -0.35 21.84
C GLU A 26 17.39 0.75 21.13
N ARG A 27 17.79 2.00 21.36
CA ARG A 27 17.14 3.14 20.68
C ARG A 27 17.48 3.13 19.21
N CYS A 28 16.47 3.28 18.36
CA CYS A 28 16.68 3.41 16.93
C CYS A 28 17.43 4.70 16.60
N CYS A 29 18.48 4.62 15.78
CA CYS A 29 19.24 5.77 15.29
C CYS A 29 18.91 6.17 13.85
N LYS A 30 17.89 5.55 13.24
CA LYS A 30 17.52 5.82 11.83
C LYS A 30 16.64 7.08 11.74
N PRO A 31 16.76 7.87 10.66
CA PRO A 31 15.89 9.02 10.44
C PRO A 31 14.43 8.59 10.38
N ALA A 32 13.57 9.37 11.03
CA ALA A 32 12.14 9.20 11.00
C ALA A 32 11.60 9.60 9.61
N GLY A 33 10.67 8.81 9.08
CA GLY A 33 9.93 9.16 7.87
C GLY A 33 8.58 9.79 8.21
N ASN A 34 7.67 9.83 7.23
CA ASN A 34 6.33 10.40 7.39
C ASN A 34 5.36 9.46 8.14
N ALA A 35 5.75 8.20 8.40
CA ALA A 35 4.92 7.24 9.11
C ALA A 35 4.94 7.52 10.62
N SER A 36 3.78 7.49 11.26
CA SER A 36 3.63 7.72 12.70
C SER A 36 3.19 6.47 13.47
N TYR A 37 3.69 6.34 14.70
CA TYR A 37 3.32 5.33 15.66
C TYR A 37 1.91 5.59 16.22
N SER A 38 0.90 5.26 15.42
CA SER A 38 -0.51 5.41 15.78
C SER A 38 -1.01 4.28 16.70
N LYS A 39 -2.20 4.45 17.31
CA LYS A 39 -2.89 3.38 18.07
C LYS A 39 -3.06 2.09 17.26
N ARG A 40 -3.14 2.16 15.92
CA ARG A 40 -3.18 1.00 15.03
C ARG A 40 -1.85 0.24 15.02
N ILE A 41 -0.74 0.96 14.96
CA ILE A 41 0.60 0.37 15.04
C ILE A 41 0.81 -0.24 16.42
N GLN A 42 0.45 0.47 17.49
CA GLN A 42 0.53 -0.05 18.86
C GLN A 42 -0.21 -1.39 19.00
N LYS A 43 -1.45 -1.48 18.51
CA LYS A 43 -2.20 -2.74 18.49
C LYS A 43 -1.47 -3.84 17.72
N THR A 44 -0.88 -3.52 16.57
CA THR A 44 -0.13 -4.49 15.75
C THR A 44 1.10 -5.01 16.49
N VAL A 45 1.88 -4.11 17.09
CA VAL A 45 3.08 -4.45 17.87
C VAL A 45 2.72 -5.39 19.03
N THR A 46 1.67 -5.06 19.81
CA THR A 46 1.20 -5.91 20.90
C THR A 46 0.65 -7.25 20.41
N GLN A 47 -0.20 -7.26 19.37
CA GLN A 47 -0.80 -8.49 18.83
C GLN A 47 0.21 -9.44 18.19
N ARG A 48 1.28 -8.89 17.59
CA ARG A 48 2.34 -9.66 16.93
C ARG A 48 3.54 -9.90 17.83
N ARG A 49 3.52 -9.40 19.07
CA ARG A 49 4.60 -9.50 20.06
C ARG A 49 5.94 -9.04 19.48
N LEU A 50 5.92 -7.90 18.76
CA LEU A 50 7.15 -7.28 18.29
C LEU A 50 7.82 -6.59 19.49
N ASN A 51 9.14 -6.70 19.59
CA ASN A 51 9.94 -6.07 20.65
C ASN A 51 10.19 -4.58 20.38
N LEU A 52 9.14 -3.86 20.01
CA LEU A 52 9.18 -2.43 19.70
C LEU A 52 8.44 -1.66 20.80
N ASN A 53 9.10 -0.67 21.39
CA ASN A 53 8.50 0.25 22.35
C ASN A 53 8.69 1.70 21.91
N ILE A 54 7.82 2.59 22.36
CA ILE A 54 7.98 4.03 22.12
C ILE A 54 8.99 4.62 23.10
N ASP A 55 9.87 5.47 22.60
CA ASP A 55 10.79 6.24 23.43
C ASP A 55 10.12 7.54 23.91
N ASN A 56 9.75 7.59 25.19
CA ASN A 56 9.08 8.76 25.78
C ASN A 56 9.97 10.02 25.86
N SER A 57 11.29 9.90 25.64
CA SER A 57 12.17 11.09 25.59
C SER A 57 12.06 11.84 24.25
N VAL A 58 11.52 11.18 23.22
CA VAL A 58 11.31 11.77 21.89
C VAL A 58 10.02 12.56 21.88
N ARG A 59 10.08 13.84 21.47
CA ARG A 59 8.91 14.74 21.42
C ARG A 59 7.97 14.49 20.22
N HIS A 60 8.23 13.46 19.42
CA HIS A 60 7.45 13.10 18.25
C HIS A 60 7.12 11.60 18.22
N ILE A 61 6.18 11.24 17.35
CA ILE A 61 5.71 9.85 17.20
C ILE A 61 6.10 9.21 15.86
N TYR A 62 6.95 9.87 15.06
CA TYR A 62 7.37 9.36 13.76
C TYR A 62 8.37 8.21 13.83
N ILE A 63 8.26 7.27 12.89
CA ILE A 63 9.07 6.05 12.79
C ILE A 63 9.85 6.02 11.48
N CYS A 64 11.00 5.35 11.46
CA CYS A 64 11.78 5.15 10.23
C CYS A 64 11.11 4.16 9.27
N ASP A 65 11.49 4.21 8.00
CA ASP A 65 10.96 3.31 6.97
C ASP A 65 11.28 1.83 7.25
N PHE A 66 12.41 1.56 7.91
CA PHE A 66 12.77 0.21 8.34
C PHE A 66 11.74 -0.37 9.33
N HIS A 67 11.39 0.38 10.37
CA HIS A 67 10.39 -0.08 11.35
C HIS A 67 8.99 -0.10 10.75
N LYS A 68 8.65 0.87 9.89
CA LYS A 68 7.42 0.85 9.10
C LYS A 68 7.30 -0.47 8.34
N MET A 69 8.37 -0.91 7.64
CA MET A 69 8.40 -2.15 6.89
C MET A 69 8.21 -3.37 7.81
N ILE A 70 8.94 -3.46 8.92
CA ILE A 70 8.80 -4.59 9.87
C ILE A 70 7.37 -4.70 10.40
N ILE A 71 6.77 -3.57 10.79
CA ILE A 71 5.40 -3.51 11.30
C ILE A 71 4.41 -3.92 10.20
N GLN A 72 4.64 -3.50 8.95
CA GLN A 72 3.82 -3.92 7.80
C GLN A 72 3.94 -5.41 7.53
N CYS A 73 5.15 -5.97 7.47
CA CYS A 73 5.39 -7.41 7.28
C CYS A 73 4.74 -8.25 8.41
N ALA A 74 4.78 -7.75 9.65
CA ALA A 74 4.12 -8.42 10.76
C ALA A 74 2.59 -8.48 10.58
N ARG A 75 1.97 -7.55 9.85
CA ARG A 75 0.54 -7.60 9.52
C ARG A 75 0.24 -8.68 8.48
N THR A 76 1.07 -8.83 7.46
CA THR A 76 0.86 -9.73 6.31
C THR A 76 1.25 -11.19 6.58
N LYS A 77 2.19 -11.47 7.51
CA LYS A 77 2.69 -12.82 7.87
C LYS A 77 1.67 -13.83 8.47
N ARG A 78 0.33 -13.64 8.32
CA ARG A 78 -0.68 -14.67 8.64
C ARG A 78 -1.25 -15.41 7.42
N ARG A 79 -0.60 -15.35 6.27
CA ARG A 79 -0.79 -16.33 5.19
C ARG A 79 0.41 -17.28 5.23
N ARG A 80 0.11 -18.55 5.50
CA ARG A 80 1.06 -19.67 5.57
C ARG A 80 1.89 -19.68 4.28
N LYS A 81 3.21 -19.71 4.42
CA LYS A 81 4.15 -19.98 3.34
C LYS A 81 4.33 -21.50 3.27
N ASP A 82 3.53 -22.13 2.41
CA ASP A 82 3.80 -23.44 1.85
C ASP A 82 3.37 -23.33 0.38
N SER A 83 4.34 -22.95 -0.46
CA SER A 83 4.39 -23.13 -1.92
C SER A 83 5.49 -22.22 -2.42
N GLU A 84 6.52 -22.85 -2.96
CA GLU A 84 7.57 -22.24 -3.76
C GLU A 84 6.94 -21.85 -5.09
N ASP A 85 6.67 -20.56 -5.35
CA ASP A 85 6.72 -20.00 -6.71
C ASP A 85 6.66 -18.47 -6.69
N ASP A 86 7.54 -17.90 -7.50
CA ASP A 86 7.68 -16.56 -8.05
C ASP A 86 7.51 -15.27 -7.21
N SER A 87 8.47 -14.39 -7.48
CA SER A 87 8.62 -13.06 -6.90
C SER A 87 7.70 -12.08 -7.60
N ASN A 88 6.62 -11.62 -6.97
CA ASN A 88 5.93 -10.42 -7.43
C ASN A 88 5.18 -9.67 -6.31
N GLU A 89 5.88 -9.26 -5.24
CA GLU A 89 5.31 -8.38 -4.20
C GLU A 89 5.85 -6.94 -4.32
N THR A 90 5.90 -6.42 -5.56
CA THR A 90 5.93 -4.96 -5.82
C THR A 90 4.51 -4.52 -6.18
N ASP A 91 3.53 -4.81 -5.33
CA ASP A 91 2.12 -4.44 -5.53
C ASP A 91 1.74 -3.33 -4.54
N THR A 92 2.17 -2.11 -4.81
CA THR A 92 1.61 -0.93 -4.12
C THR A 92 1.38 0.27 -5.03
N ASP A 93 1.70 0.17 -6.33
CA ASP A 93 1.52 1.29 -7.29
C ASP A 93 1.05 0.83 -8.69
N VAL A 94 0.45 -0.35 -8.83
CA VAL A 94 -0.25 -0.69 -10.08
C VAL A 94 -1.68 -0.16 -9.96
N PRO A 95 -2.09 0.85 -10.76
CA PRO A 95 -3.47 1.34 -10.73
C PRO A 95 -4.42 0.18 -11.06
N GLU A 96 -5.35 -0.09 -10.14
CA GLU A 96 -6.38 -1.09 -10.35
C GLU A 96 -7.31 -0.64 -11.48
N VAL A 97 -7.21 -1.30 -12.64
CA VAL A 97 -8.13 -1.08 -13.74
C VAL A 97 -9.49 -1.63 -13.34
N ASP A 98 -10.54 -0.81 -13.33
CA ASP A 98 -11.92 -1.22 -13.06
C ASP A 98 -12.76 -1.21 -14.34
N LEU A 99 -12.97 -2.39 -14.92
CA LEU A 99 -13.81 -2.56 -16.11
C LEU A 99 -15.31 -2.30 -15.85
N TYR A 100 -15.77 -2.30 -14.59
CA TYR A 100 -17.17 -2.03 -14.27
C TYR A 100 -17.57 -0.57 -14.57
N GLN A 101 -16.61 0.35 -14.53
CA GLN A 101 -16.84 1.77 -14.87
C GLN A 101 -17.14 1.98 -16.36
N LEU A 102 -16.72 1.05 -17.22
CA LEU A 102 -16.97 1.14 -18.66
C LEU A 102 -18.45 0.92 -18.99
N GLN A 103 -18.87 1.50 -20.12
CA GLN A 103 -20.21 1.30 -20.66
C GLN A 103 -20.41 -0.16 -21.12
N VAL A 104 -21.64 -0.67 -20.99
CA VAL A 104 -21.99 -2.05 -21.38
C VAL A 104 -21.69 -2.32 -22.86
N ASN A 105 -21.85 -1.32 -23.73
CA ASN A 105 -21.52 -1.43 -25.16
C ASN A 105 -20.02 -1.65 -25.39
N THR A 106 -19.17 -0.98 -24.61
CA THR A 106 -17.72 -1.15 -24.64
C THR A 106 -17.32 -2.56 -24.19
N LEU A 107 -17.91 -3.05 -23.09
CA LEU A 107 -17.70 -4.42 -22.61
C LEU A 107 -18.13 -5.46 -23.65
N ARG A 108 -19.28 -5.26 -24.30
CA ARG A 108 -19.76 -6.14 -25.38
C ARG A 108 -18.88 -6.08 -26.62
N ARG A 109 -18.33 -4.90 -26.96
CA ARG A 109 -17.38 -4.73 -28.07
C ARG A 109 -16.09 -5.51 -27.79
N TYR A 110 -15.53 -5.37 -26.59
CA TYR A 110 -14.37 -6.12 -26.15
C TYR A 110 -14.60 -7.64 -26.24
N LYS A 111 -15.73 -8.13 -25.70
CA LYS A 111 -16.14 -9.54 -25.79
C LYS A 111 -16.12 -10.04 -27.25
N ARG A 112 -16.70 -9.28 -28.18
CA ARG A 112 -16.77 -9.65 -29.60
C ARG A 112 -15.40 -9.66 -30.25
N HIS A 113 -14.56 -8.67 -29.96
CA HIS A 113 -13.22 -8.53 -30.53
C HIS A 113 -12.32 -9.71 -30.15
N TYR A 114 -12.28 -10.04 -28.85
CA TYR A 114 -11.48 -11.15 -28.32
C TYR A 114 -12.20 -12.50 -28.33
N LYS A 115 -13.44 -12.55 -28.86
CA LYS A 115 -14.29 -13.75 -28.92
C LYS A 115 -14.39 -14.50 -27.57
N VAL A 116 -14.48 -13.75 -26.47
CA VAL A 116 -14.48 -14.32 -25.11
C VAL A 116 -15.73 -15.18 -24.90
N PRO A 117 -15.59 -16.50 -24.63
CA PRO A 117 -16.72 -17.38 -24.41
C PRO A 117 -17.41 -17.04 -23.08
N MET A 118 -18.71 -16.79 -23.12
CA MET A 118 -19.49 -16.53 -21.91
C MET A 118 -20.96 -16.91 -22.12
N ARG A 119 -21.61 -17.31 -21.02
CA ARG A 119 -23.04 -17.62 -20.99
C ARG A 119 -23.88 -16.38 -21.31
N GLN A 120 -25.05 -16.59 -21.91
CA GLN A 120 -26.02 -15.53 -22.18
C GLN A 120 -26.71 -15.10 -20.87
N GLY A 121 -27.20 -13.86 -20.81
CA GLY A 121 -27.96 -13.34 -19.66
C GLY A 121 -27.13 -12.79 -18.49
N LEU A 122 -25.81 -12.60 -18.65
CA LEU A 122 -25.00 -11.98 -17.60
C LEU A 122 -25.33 -10.49 -17.40
N ASN A 123 -25.38 -10.08 -16.14
CA ASN A 123 -25.53 -8.67 -15.77
C ASN A 123 -24.21 -7.90 -15.99
N LYS A 124 -24.23 -6.56 -15.82
CA LYS A 124 -23.06 -5.71 -16.08
C LYS A 124 -21.86 -6.07 -15.21
N ALA A 125 -22.07 -6.36 -13.93
CA ALA A 125 -21.00 -6.73 -12.99
C ALA A 125 -20.34 -8.05 -13.41
N GLN A 126 -21.14 -9.08 -13.64
CA GLN A 126 -20.67 -10.39 -14.09
C GLN A 126 -19.94 -10.32 -15.43
N LEU A 127 -20.40 -9.45 -16.34
CA LEU A 127 -19.71 -9.19 -17.59
C LEU A 127 -18.34 -8.55 -17.33
N ALA A 128 -18.25 -7.51 -16.51
CA ALA A 128 -16.99 -6.85 -16.17
C ALA A 128 -15.99 -7.82 -15.51
N ASP A 129 -16.43 -8.62 -14.53
CA ASP A 129 -15.57 -9.59 -13.82
C ASP A 129 -15.01 -10.65 -14.77
N THR A 130 -15.83 -11.17 -15.68
CA THR A 130 -15.41 -12.17 -16.65
C THR A 130 -14.40 -11.59 -17.63
N LEU A 131 -14.64 -10.37 -18.11
CA LEU A 131 -13.74 -9.69 -19.04
C LEU A 131 -12.44 -9.25 -18.36
N MET A 132 -12.46 -8.90 -17.07
CA MET A 132 -11.28 -8.62 -16.26
C MET A 132 -10.34 -9.80 -16.21
N LYS A 133 -10.87 -11.00 -15.96
CA LYS A 133 -10.08 -12.24 -15.96
C LYS A 133 -9.40 -12.47 -17.31
N HIS A 134 -10.14 -12.29 -18.40
CA HIS A 134 -9.59 -12.40 -19.75
C HIS A 134 -8.56 -11.29 -20.05
N PHE A 135 -8.78 -10.07 -19.60
CA PHE A 135 -7.89 -8.93 -19.85
C PHE A 135 -6.47 -9.19 -19.32
N LYS A 136 -6.37 -9.80 -18.13
CA LYS A 136 -5.10 -10.18 -17.51
C LYS A 136 -4.35 -11.30 -18.26
N THR A 137 -5.01 -12.03 -19.15
CA THR A 137 -4.40 -13.13 -19.92
C THR A 137 -3.99 -12.72 -21.34
N ILE A 138 -4.25 -11.48 -21.76
CA ILE A 138 -3.88 -11.04 -23.11
C ILE A 138 -2.36 -10.83 -23.17
N PRO A 139 -1.65 -11.52 -24.08
CA PRO A 139 -0.23 -11.27 -24.29
C PRO A 139 -0.05 -9.90 -24.97
N VAL A 140 0.79 -9.05 -24.39
CA VAL A 140 1.16 -7.74 -24.96
C VAL A 140 2.57 -7.85 -25.52
N LYS A 141 2.76 -7.47 -26.79
CA LYS A 141 4.09 -7.28 -27.37
C LYS A 141 4.50 -5.83 -27.14
N GLU A 142 5.56 -5.59 -26.39
CA GLU A 142 6.02 -4.23 -26.03
C GLU A 142 6.69 -3.48 -27.19
N LYS A 143 6.91 -4.15 -28.32
CA LYS A 143 7.48 -3.56 -29.53
C LYS A 143 6.58 -3.83 -30.73
N GLU A 144 5.87 -2.80 -31.14
CA GLU A 144 5.31 -2.60 -32.48
C GLU A 144 5.56 -1.15 -32.89
#